data_AF-A0A3P5Z3S5-F1
#
_entry.id   AF-A0A3P5Z3S5-F1
#
_cell.length_a   1.000
_cell.length_b   1.000
_cell.length_c   1.000
_cell.angle_alpha   90.00
_cell.angle_beta   90.00
_cell.angle_gamma   90.00
#
_symmetry.space_group_name_H-M   'P 1'
#
loop_
_entity.id
_entity.type
_entity.pdbx_description
1 polymer ?
#
loop_
_entity_poly.entity_id
_entity_poly.type
_entity_poly.pdbx_seq_one_letter_code
_entity_poly.pdbx_strand_id
1 'polypeptide(L)' 'MVLIDEEGTRIHAQVEEDLMKKHLTVLKEGEAVSINTFQLKDYLGEFRTNPYPYKITFFRTTKVKAADDFLEYYPEK' A
#
# COMPACT_ATOMS: atom_id res chain seq x y z
N MET A 1 -6.27 -2.31 -2.59
CA MET A 1 -5.10 -2.20 -3.49
C MET A 1 -4.01 -3.17 -3.03
N VAL A 2 -3.04 -3.45 -3.89
CA VAL A 2 -1.85 -4.25 -3.55
C VAL A 2 -0.63 -3.34 -3.73
N LEU A 3 0.17 -3.22 -2.68
CA LEU A 3 1.44 -2.49 -2.70
C LEU A 3 2.57 -3.47 -2.97
N ILE A 4 3.63 -3.00 -3.61
CA ILE A 4 4.83 -3.77 -3.92
C ILE A 4 6.04 -2.93 -3.49
N ASP A 5 7.00 -3.54 -2.81
CA ASP A 5 8.28 -2.91 -2.47
C ASP A 5 9.38 -3.23 -3.50
N GLU A 6 10.58 -2.73 -3.25
CA GLU A 6 11.75 -2.94 -4.12
C GLU A 6 12.18 -4.40 -4.24
N GLU A 7 11.88 -5.23 -3.24
CA GLU A 7 12.17 -6.67 -3.25
C GLU A 7 11.07 -7.48 -3.98
N GLY A 8 10.01 -6.81 -4.46
CA GLY A 8 8.86 -7.45 -5.10
C GLY A 8 7.88 -8.06 -4.10
N THR A 9 8.05 -7.81 -2.80
CA THR A 9 7.12 -8.26 -1.77
C THR A 9 5.82 -7.49 -1.90
N ARG A 10 4.73 -8.25 -2.02
CA ARG A 10 3.39 -7.69 -2.16
C ARG A 10 2.72 -7.60 -0.80
N ILE A 11 1.85 -6.62 -0.58
CA ILE A 11 0.99 -6.57 0.60
C ILE A 11 -0.35 -5.91 0.26
N HIS A 12 -1.44 -6.47 0.79
CA HIS A 12 -2.74 -5.83 0.66
C HIS A 12 -2.80 -4.56 1.50
N ALA A 13 -3.34 -3.51 0.90
CA ALA A 13 -3.65 -2.27 1.58
C ALA A 13 -5.13 -1.90 1.39
N GLN A 14 -5.74 -1.42 2.47
CA GLN A 14 -7.13 -0.97 2.52
C GLN A 14 -7.18 0.48 3.02
N VAL A 15 -7.95 1.30 2.31
CA VAL A 15 -8.31 2.67 2.70
C VAL A 15 -9.79 2.67 3.05
N GLU A 16 -10.15 3.22 4.21
CA GLU A 16 -11.55 3.39 4.60
C GLU A 16 -12.22 4.46 3.72
N GLU A 17 -13.53 4.31 3.49
CA GLU A 17 -14.30 5.15 2.55
C GLU A 17 -14.17 6.65 2.85
N ASP A 18 -14.23 7.02 4.13
CA ASP A 18 -14.10 8.40 4.61
C ASP A 18 -12.73 9.02 4.28
N LEU A 19 -11.70 8.19 4.14
CA LEU A 19 -10.32 8.62 3.85
C LEU A 19 -9.99 8.52 2.35
N MET A 20 -10.80 7.83 1.55
CA MET A 20 -10.51 7.63 0.12
C MET A 20 -10.33 8.95 -0.62
N LYS A 21 -11.23 9.93 -0.41
CA LYS A 21 -11.18 11.23 -1.11
C LYS A 21 -9.86 11.96 -0.91
N LYS A 22 -9.23 11.81 0.26
CA LYS A 22 -7.94 12.45 0.59
C LYS A 22 -6.76 11.78 -0.13
N HIS A 23 -6.86 10.48 -0.38
CA HIS A 23 -5.75 9.67 -0.87
C HIS A 23 -5.86 9.30 -2.36
N LEU A 24 -7.03 9.47 -2.97
CA LEU A 24 -7.31 9.20 -4.38
C LEU A 24 -6.37 9.93 -5.35
N THR A 25 -5.92 11.14 -4.99
CA THR A 25 -5.02 11.93 -5.85
C THR A 25 -3.58 11.44 -5.84
N VAL A 26 -3.18 10.71 -4.79
CA VAL A 26 -1.79 10.28 -4.55
C VAL A 26 -1.62 8.77 -4.75
N LEU A 27 -2.65 7.98 -4.46
CA LEU A 27 -2.64 6.53 -4.65
C LEU A 27 -3.12 6.19 -6.07
N LYS A 28 -2.20 6.26 -7.04
CA LYS A 28 -2.45 5.80 -8.41
C LYS A 28 -1.65 4.54 -8.71
N GLU A 29 -2.20 3.69 -9.57
CA GLU A 29 -1.49 2.50 -10.02
C GLU A 29 -0.25 2.89 -10.83
N GLY A 30 0.87 2.19 -10.60
CA GLY A 30 2.16 2.48 -11.24
C GLY A 30 2.93 3.67 -10.66
N GLU A 31 2.37 4.40 -9.69
CA GLU A 31 3.11 5.46 -8.97
C GLU A 31 3.68 4.92 -7.65
N ALA A 32 4.91 5.33 -7.34
CA ALA A 32 5.53 5.01 -6.06
C ALA A 32 5.15 6.04 -4.99
N VAL A 33 4.86 5.56 -3.78
CA VAL A 33 4.42 6.39 -2.67
C VAL A 33 5.10 5.98 -1.37
N SER A 34 5.38 6.98 -0.53
CA SER A 34 5.78 6.78 0.85
C SER A 34 4.54 6.84 1.75
N ILE A 35 4.30 5.78 2.52
CA ILE A 35 3.16 5.65 3.43
C ILE A 35 3.69 5.59 4.86
N ASN A 36 3.28 6.53 5.69
CA ASN A 36 3.69 6.63 7.09
C ASN A 36 2.50 6.55 8.04
N THR A 37 2.72 5.98 9.23
CA THR A 37 1.73 5.94 10.32
C THR A 37 0.47 5.15 9.93
N PHE A 38 0.69 3.93 9.43
CA PHE A 38 -0.37 2.97 9.09
C PHE A 38 -0.56 1.94 10.20
N GLN A 39 -1.65 1.17 10.12
CA GLN A 39 -1.89 0.04 11.01
C GLN A 39 -1.75 -1.28 10.25
N LEU A 40 -1.18 -2.29 10.93
CA LEU A 40 -1.27 -3.68 10.47
C LEU A 40 -2.51 -4.31 11.10
N LYS A 41 -3.33 -4.95 10.28
CA LYS A 41 -4.45 -5.79 10.73
C LYS A 41 -4.23 -7.21 10.26
N ASP A 42 -4.75 -8.14 11.03
CA ASP A 42 -4.76 -9.54 10.65
C ASP A 42 -5.47 -9.72 9.31
N TYR A 43 -4.83 -10.48 8.45
CA TYR A 43 -5.33 -10.86 7.15
C TYR A 43 -5.28 -12.37 7.08
N LEU A 44 -6.31 -12.99 7.65
CA LEU A 44 -6.48 -14.44 7.76
C LEU A 44 -7.40 -15.02 6.67
N GLY A 45 -7.66 -14.24 5.61
CA GLY A 45 -8.44 -14.74 4.47
C GLY A 45 -7.67 -15.78 3.67
N GLU A 46 -8.38 -16.66 2.97
CA GLU A 46 -7.76 -17.67 2.09
C GLU A 46 -7.07 -17.04 0.87
N PHE A 47 -7.54 -15.88 0.42
CA PHE A 47 -6.98 -15.15 -0.73
C PHE A 47 -6.01 -14.07 -0.24
N ARG A 48 -4.71 -14.38 -0.22
CA ARG A 48 -3.64 -13.44 0.14
C ARG A 48 -2.61 -13.35 -0.96
N THR A 49 -2.18 -12.12 -1.27
CA THR A 49 -1.06 -11.89 -2.20
C THR A 49 0.30 -11.86 -1.53
N ASN A 50 0.34 -12.00 -0.19
CA ASN A 50 1.56 -11.99 0.60
C ASN A 50 1.68 -13.24 1.50
N PRO A 51 2.91 -13.69 1.80
CA PRO A 51 3.12 -14.83 2.70
C PRO A 51 2.73 -14.49 4.16
N TYR A 52 2.73 -13.21 4.51
CA TYR A 52 2.47 -12.75 5.86
C TYR A 52 0.97 -12.69 6.19
N PRO A 53 0.55 -12.96 7.44
CA PRO A 53 -0.85 -12.94 7.86
C PRO A 53 -1.37 -11.52 8.15
N TYR A 54 -0.87 -10.51 7.45
CA TYR A 54 -1.16 -9.10 7.72
C TYR A 54 -1.50 -8.32 6.46
N LYS A 55 -2.36 -7.31 6.63
CA LYS A 55 -2.65 -6.26 5.64
C LYS A 55 -2.46 -4.89 6.25
N ILE A 56 -2.13 -3.92 5.41
CA ILE A 56 -2.04 -2.51 5.77
C ILE A 56 -3.45 -1.91 5.78
N THR A 57 -3.78 -1.17 6.83
CA THR A 57 -5.01 -0.37 6.93
C THR A 57 -4.63 1.08 7.16
N PHE A 58 -5.21 1.97 6.37
CA PHE A 58 -5.02 3.41 6.50
C PHE A 58 -5.91 3.91 7.62
N PHE A 59 -5.35 4.78 8.45
CA PHE A 59 -6.06 5.41 9.55
C PHE A 59 -5.98 6.93 9.43
N ARG A 60 -6.72 7.65 10.28
CA ARG A 60 -6.83 9.12 10.21
C ARG A 60 -5.47 9.84 10.19
N THR A 61 -4.48 9.26 10.86
CA THR A 61 -3.11 9.80 10.96
C THR A 61 -2.18 9.37 9.83
N THR A 62 -2.62 8.47 8.94
CA THR A 62 -1.80 7.98 7.84
C THR A 62 -1.49 9.11 6.86
N LYS A 63 -0.21 9.25 6.54
CA LYS A 63 0.32 10.23 5.61
C LYS A 63 0.85 9.50 4.39
N VAL A 64 0.41 9.93 3.21
CA VAL A 64 0.89 9.43 1.92
C VAL A 64 1.52 10.59 1.18
N LYS A 65 2.70 10.36 0.60
CA LYS A 65 3.37 11.30 -0.28
C LYS A 65 3.90 10.55 -1.50
N ALA A 66 4.04 11.25 -2.62
CA ALA A 66 4.81 10.74 -3.75
C ALA A 66 6.23 10.39 -3.26
N ALA A 67 6.75 9.26 -3.70
CA ALA A 67 8.12 8.87 -3.44
C ALA A 67 8.94 9.23 -4.68
N ASP A 68 9.52 10.44 -4.68
CA ASP A 68 10.31 10.94 -5.81
C ASP A 68 11.62 10.15 -6.02
N ASP A 69 12.07 9.42 -4.99
CA ASP A 69 13.31 8.64 -4.97
C ASP A 69 13.11 7.12 -5.17
N PHE A 70 11.91 6.66 -5.55
CA PHE A 70 11.66 5.23 -5.75
C PHE A 70 12.03 4.81 -7.18
N LEU A 71 12.74 3.69 -7.31
CA LEU A 71 13.24 3.16 -8.58
C LEU A 71 12.12 3.06 -9.64
N GLU A 72 12.36 3.65 -10.82
CA GLU A 72 11.46 3.66 -11.99
C GLU A 72 11.30 2.27 -12.63
N TYR A 73 12.07 1.27 -12.16
CA TYR A 73 12.15 -0.05 -12.74
C TYR A 73 11.31 -1.08 -11.97
N TYR A 74 10.21 -1.51 -12.60
CA TYR A 74 9.44 -2.67 -12.18
C TYR A 74 10.05 -3.93 -12.82
N PRO A 75 10.64 -4.87 -12.04
CA PRO A 75 11.00 -6.16 -12.60
C PRO A 75 9.72 -6.88 -13.06
N GLU A 76 9.59 -7.07 -14.37
CA GLU A 76 8.58 -7.97 -14.93
C GLU A 76 8.88 -9.42 -14.51
N LYS A 77 7.80 -10.21 -14.40
CA LYS A 77 7.86 -11.63 -14.05
C LYS A 77 8.71 -12.45 -15.00
#